data_AF-A0A7J3NVD1-F1
#
_entry.id   AF-A0A7J3NVD1-F1
#
_cell.length_a   1.000
_cell.length_b   1.000
_cell.length_c   1.000
_cell.angle_alpha   90.00
_cell.angle_beta   90.00
_cell.angle_gamma   90.00
#
_symmetry.space_group_name_H-M   'P 1'
#
loop_
_entity.id
_entity.type
_entity.pdbx_description
1 polymer ?
#
loop_
_entity_poly.entity_id
_entity_poly.type
_entity_poly.pdbx_seq_one_letter_code
_entity_poly.pdbx_strand_id
1 'polypeptide(L)'
;MSRQTLIDILEEASLSRFHYKILLIGCLVYAFTAMNVMLIAAVLTPIISEFKLDPLGSGLLLSVGYLGMFIGAITCGVLADRWGRKKTLIFTTTTMTAFTAANALAPDPLTMGLLRFLAGIGLGGALPQPGVYVSEYIPARYRGRFLGLVEASWVYGALLSLLFPYVMFPIVGWRLTFLVALVPIILVPMVAHFLPESLRYLQLKGRVNEVLESLTREGIIPKGFTETSSTPPRGRKLVETLKELWSKSLWKRTLLLWVFWAVLVYTYHGIFIWLPTIYAKEMGLTVVKSIEWTLIVTLAQVPGYYSAALLLDKVGRKGISI
;
A
#
# COMPACT_ATOMS: atom_id res chain seq x y z
N MET A 1 40.28 -10.92 -10.55
CA MET A 1 39.17 -10.64 -9.63
C MET A 1 38.01 -10.13 -10.49
N SER A 2 36.92 -10.88 -10.59
CA SER A 2 35.78 -10.50 -11.44
C SER A 2 35.20 -9.17 -10.93
N ARG A 3 34.94 -8.24 -11.86
CA ARG A 3 34.25 -6.98 -11.56
C ARG A 3 32.77 -7.28 -11.30
N GLN A 4 32.43 -7.69 -10.08
CA GLN A 4 31.02 -7.85 -9.69
C GLN A 4 30.44 -6.50 -9.30
N THR A 5 29.26 -6.20 -9.83
CA THR A 5 28.48 -5.03 -9.41
C THR A 5 27.72 -5.35 -8.12
N LEU A 6 27.29 -4.32 -7.38
CA LEU A 6 26.51 -4.53 -6.15
C LEU A 6 25.19 -5.27 -6.42
N ILE A 7 24.62 -5.08 -7.62
CA ILE A 7 23.40 -5.76 -8.07
C ILE A 7 23.66 -7.26 -8.22
N ASP A 8 24.78 -7.66 -8.82
CA ASP A 8 25.12 -9.08 -9.01
C ASP A 8 25.23 -9.81 -7.67
N ILE A 9 25.84 -9.17 -6.67
CA ILE A 9 25.97 -9.74 -5.33
C ILE A 9 24.59 -9.87 -4.65
N LEU A 10 23.72 -8.88 -4.80
CA LEU A 10 22.35 -8.97 -4.28
C LEU A 10 21.52 -10.03 -4.99
N GLU A 11 21.80 -10.32 -6.26
CA GLU A 11 21.13 -11.40 -7.00
C GLU A 11 21.63 -12.79 -6.61
N GLU A 12 22.89 -12.93 -6.22
CA GLU A 12 23.50 -14.18 -5.75
C GLU A 12 23.30 -14.43 -4.23
N ALA A 13 22.93 -13.40 -3.46
CA ALA A 13 22.80 -13.50 -2.02
C ALA A 13 21.74 -14.53 -1.56
N SER A 14 22.10 -15.32 -0.55
CA SER A 14 21.13 -16.17 0.14
C SER A 14 20.18 -15.34 1.01
N LEU A 15 18.95 -15.84 1.19
CA LEU A 15 18.00 -15.20 2.10
C LEU A 15 18.57 -15.14 3.53
N SER A 16 18.37 -13.99 4.17
CA SER A 16 18.87 -13.67 5.50
C SER A 16 17.79 -12.98 6.31
N ARG A 17 18.02 -12.79 7.62
CA ARG A 17 17.07 -12.11 8.51
C ARG A 17 16.68 -10.73 8.00
N PHE A 18 17.61 -10.02 7.37
CA PHE A 18 17.37 -8.71 6.76
C PHE A 18 16.22 -8.72 5.73
N HIS A 19 16.22 -9.70 4.82
CA HIS A 19 15.18 -9.82 3.79
C HIS A 19 13.80 -10.05 4.39
N TYR A 20 13.72 -10.88 5.44
CA TYR A 20 12.47 -11.11 6.17
C TYR A 20 12.01 -9.92 7.00
N LYS A 21 12.94 -9.11 7.55
CA LYS A 21 12.59 -7.83 8.21
C LYS A 21 11.93 -6.87 7.23
N ILE A 22 12.52 -6.70 6.04
CA ILE A 22 11.97 -5.83 4.98
C ILE A 22 10.59 -6.34 4.55
N LEU A 23 10.46 -7.65 4.33
CA LEU A 23 9.17 -8.26 4.01
C LEU A 23 8.13 -7.97 5.08
N LEU A 24 8.43 -8.25 6.35
CA LEU A 24 7.50 -8.06 7.46
C LEU A 24 7.03 -6.61 7.55
N ILE A 25 7.96 -5.64 7.51
CA ILE A 25 7.60 -4.23 7.62
C ILE A 25 6.82 -3.77 6.37
N GLY A 26 7.20 -4.24 5.18
CA GLY A 26 6.45 -4.00 3.95
C GLY A 26 5.02 -4.53 4.01
N CYS A 27 4.83 -5.77 4.47
CA CYS A 27 3.52 -6.40 4.67
C CYS A 27 2.69 -5.62 5.70
N LEU A 28 3.29 -5.19 6.82
CA LEU A 28 2.59 -4.41 7.85
C LEU A 28 2.14 -3.06 7.31
N VAL A 29 3.03 -2.32 6.63
CA VAL A 29 2.69 -1.04 5.99
C VAL A 29 1.53 -1.23 5.02
N TYR A 30 1.61 -2.24 4.16
CA TYR A 30 0.60 -2.48 3.13
C TYR A 30 -0.75 -2.88 3.74
N ALA A 31 -0.75 -3.78 4.73
CA ALA A 31 -1.94 -4.19 5.46
C ALA A 31 -2.59 -3.02 6.21
N PHE A 32 -1.81 -2.22 6.93
CA PHE A 32 -2.35 -1.07 7.65
C PHE A 32 -2.82 0.06 6.73
N THR A 33 -2.21 0.20 5.55
CA THR A 33 -2.71 1.09 4.50
C THR A 33 -4.08 0.61 4.04
N ALA A 34 -4.21 -0.68 3.68
CA ALA A 34 -5.49 -1.29 3.30
C ALA A 34 -6.57 -1.13 4.39
N MET A 35 -6.18 -1.29 5.67
CA MET A 35 -7.07 -1.05 6.81
C MET A 35 -7.64 0.38 6.78
N ASN A 36 -6.79 1.39 6.58
CA ASN A 36 -7.21 2.79 6.56
C ASN A 36 -8.06 3.13 5.33
N VAL A 37 -7.77 2.53 4.16
CA VAL A 37 -8.61 2.70 2.96
C VAL A 37 -10.02 2.15 3.20
N MET A 38 -10.11 0.95 3.79
CA MET A 38 -11.38 0.21 3.95
C MET A 38 -12.17 0.59 5.20
N LEU A 39 -11.57 1.28 6.18
CA LEU A 39 -12.19 1.60 7.46
C LEU A 39 -13.54 2.33 7.31
N ILE A 40 -13.67 3.22 6.31
CA ILE A 40 -14.92 3.95 6.08
C ILE A 40 -16.08 3.01 5.74
N ALA A 41 -15.84 1.87 5.09
CA ALA A 41 -16.88 0.93 4.68
C ALA A 41 -17.74 0.46 5.88
N ALA A 42 -17.10 0.15 7.00
CA ALA A 42 -17.76 -0.33 8.21
C ALA A 42 -18.68 0.70 8.86
N VAL A 43 -18.38 1.99 8.67
CA VAL A 43 -19.09 3.11 9.31
C VAL A 43 -19.83 4.01 8.32
N LEU A 44 -19.92 3.62 7.05
CA LEU A 44 -20.53 4.44 6.01
C LEU A 44 -22.03 4.65 6.25
N THR A 45 -22.75 3.62 6.70
CA THR A 45 -24.19 3.70 6.98
C THR A 45 -24.54 4.77 8.03
N PRO A 46 -23.93 4.79 9.23
CA PRO A 46 -24.20 5.84 10.22
C PRO A 46 -23.75 7.23 9.74
N ILE A 47 -22.68 7.35 8.95
CA ILE A 47 -22.27 8.63 8.33
C ILE A 47 -23.36 9.15 7.39
N ILE A 48 -23.91 8.28 6.53
CA ILE A 48 -25.01 8.64 5.63
C ILE A 48 -26.23 9.09 6.42
N SER A 49 -26.57 8.38 7.49
CA SER A 49 -27.74 8.70 8.32
C SER A 49 -27.57 10.04 9.04
N GLU A 50 -26.40 10.31 9.60
CA GLU A 50 -26.16 11.50 10.39
C GLU A 50 -26.09 12.76 9.53
N PHE A 51 -25.35 12.69 8.43
CA PHE A 51 -25.21 13.80 7.50
C PHE A 51 -26.34 13.88 6.47
N LYS A 52 -27.31 12.97 6.53
CA LYS A 52 -28.46 12.88 5.62
C LYS A 52 -28.04 12.89 4.15
N LEU A 53 -27.00 12.13 3.83
CA LEU A 53 -26.44 12.07 2.48
C LEU A 53 -27.35 11.31 1.54
N ASP A 54 -27.58 11.88 0.37
CA ASP A 54 -28.18 11.18 -0.76
C ASP A 54 -27.15 10.22 -1.43
N PRO A 55 -27.58 9.37 -2.38
CA PRO A 55 -26.67 8.46 -3.07
C PRO A 55 -25.50 9.19 -3.77
N LEU A 56 -25.76 10.37 -4.33
CA LEU A 56 -24.72 11.18 -4.97
C LEU A 56 -23.71 11.72 -3.95
N GLY A 57 -24.17 12.30 -2.84
CA GLY A 57 -23.31 12.84 -1.80
C GLY A 57 -22.43 11.79 -1.13
N SER A 58 -22.97 10.60 -0.85
CA SER A 58 -22.20 9.47 -0.32
C SER A 58 -21.17 8.93 -1.32
N GLY A 59 -21.53 8.83 -2.60
CA GLY A 59 -20.59 8.47 -3.67
C GLY A 59 -19.46 9.50 -3.86
N LEU A 60 -19.79 10.80 -3.82
CA LEU A 60 -18.79 11.88 -3.91
C LEU A 60 -17.85 11.88 -2.71
N LEU A 61 -18.35 11.70 -1.48
CA LEU A 61 -17.55 11.61 -0.27
C LEU A 61 -16.48 10.51 -0.37
N LEU A 62 -16.86 9.32 -0.86
CA LEU A 62 -15.93 8.22 -1.10
C LEU A 62 -14.94 8.55 -2.22
N SER A 63 -15.43 9.12 -3.32
CA SER A 63 -14.62 9.45 -4.51
C SER A 63 -13.53 10.47 -4.21
N VAL A 64 -13.78 11.44 -3.33
CA VAL A 64 -12.79 12.44 -2.92
C VAL A 64 -11.58 11.79 -2.22
N GLY A 65 -11.78 10.73 -1.45
CA GLY A 65 -10.68 9.96 -0.86
C GLY A 65 -9.79 9.30 -1.93
N TYR A 66 -10.42 8.69 -2.95
CA TYR A 66 -9.71 8.10 -4.09
C TYR A 66 -8.99 9.12 -4.96
N LEU A 67 -9.57 10.32 -5.14
CA LEU A 67 -8.91 11.42 -5.81
C LEU A 67 -7.63 11.84 -5.05
N GLY A 68 -7.71 11.89 -3.72
CA GLY A 68 -6.55 12.07 -2.86
C GLY A 68 -5.48 10.99 -3.08
N MET A 69 -5.88 9.72 -3.14
CA MET A 69 -4.98 8.60 -3.43
C MET A 69 -4.30 8.71 -4.80
N PHE A 70 -5.04 9.10 -5.83
CA PHE A 70 -4.48 9.33 -7.16
C PHE A 70 -3.40 10.42 -7.15
N ILE A 71 -3.68 11.56 -6.54
CA ILE A 71 -2.72 12.66 -6.40
C ILE A 71 -1.53 12.22 -5.53
N GLY A 72 -1.80 11.50 -4.44
CA GLY A 72 -0.80 10.95 -3.53
C GLY A 72 0.18 10.01 -4.22
N ALA A 73 -0.32 9.08 -5.04
CA ALA A 73 0.52 8.13 -5.76
C ALA A 73 1.52 8.83 -6.71
N ILE A 74 1.07 9.87 -7.43
CA ILE A 74 1.93 10.65 -8.34
C ILE A 74 2.93 11.50 -7.55
N THR A 75 2.45 12.28 -6.59
CA THR A 75 3.27 13.25 -5.85
C THR A 75 4.27 12.55 -4.93
N CYS A 76 3.86 11.51 -4.22
CA CYS A 76 4.75 10.75 -3.33
C CYS A 76 5.78 9.95 -4.10
N GLY A 77 5.51 9.52 -5.33
CA GLY A 77 6.54 8.93 -6.21
C GLY A 77 7.67 9.93 -6.48
N VAL A 78 7.33 11.17 -6.86
CA VAL A 78 8.30 12.25 -7.07
C VAL A 78 9.04 12.61 -5.77
N LEU A 79 8.33 12.64 -4.63
CA LEU A 79 8.96 12.89 -3.33
C LEU A 79 9.92 11.77 -2.93
N ALA A 80 9.59 10.50 -3.22
CA ALA A 80 10.44 9.35 -2.94
C ALA A 80 11.76 9.42 -3.70
N ASP A 81 11.72 9.87 -4.96
CA ASP A 81 12.93 10.10 -5.77
C ASP A 81 13.74 11.32 -5.32
N ARG A 82 13.09 12.33 -4.72
CA ARG A 82 13.76 13.58 -4.28
C ARG A 82 14.38 13.45 -2.88
N TRP A 83 13.59 13.02 -1.90
CA TRP A 83 13.93 13.03 -0.47
C TRP A 83 14.41 11.67 0.07
N GLY A 84 14.19 10.60 -0.70
CA GLY A 84 14.48 9.23 -0.28
C GLY A 84 13.19 8.51 0.08
N ARG A 85 13.16 7.22 -0.20
CA ARG A 85 11.94 6.40 -0.06
C ARG A 85 11.57 6.20 1.39
N LYS A 86 12.57 6.12 2.28
CA LYS A 86 12.36 5.90 3.71
C LYS A 86 11.61 7.07 4.32
N LYS A 87 12.05 8.29 3.99
CA LYS A 87 11.42 9.53 4.47
C LYS A 87 10.01 9.69 3.91
N THR A 88 9.82 9.37 2.63
CA THR A 88 8.49 9.42 2.03
C THR A 88 7.56 8.39 2.66
N LEU A 89 8.03 7.19 3.00
CA LEU A 89 7.22 6.18 3.68
C LEU A 89 6.79 6.60 5.09
N ILE A 90 7.67 7.26 5.83
CA ILE A 90 7.32 7.88 7.11
C ILE A 90 6.26 8.97 6.93
N PHE A 91 6.45 9.84 5.94
CA PHE A 91 5.51 10.92 5.64
C PHE A 91 4.13 10.39 5.23
N THR A 92 4.05 9.42 4.32
CA THR A 92 2.79 8.84 3.83
C THR A 92 2.06 8.11 4.94
N THR A 93 2.78 7.31 5.74
CA THR A 93 2.24 6.59 6.91
C THR A 93 1.68 7.57 7.94
N THR A 94 2.42 8.63 8.27
CA THR A 94 1.96 9.64 9.24
C THR A 94 0.73 10.38 8.73
N THR A 95 0.75 10.78 7.45
CA THR A 95 -0.35 11.51 6.79
C THR A 95 -1.61 10.66 6.72
N MET A 96 -1.53 9.42 6.25
CA MET A 96 -2.71 8.54 6.15
C MET A 96 -3.35 8.32 7.51
N THR A 97 -2.54 8.07 8.53
CA THR A 97 -3.02 7.75 9.88
C THR A 97 -3.60 8.98 10.57
N ALA A 98 -2.90 10.12 10.55
CA ALA A 98 -3.34 11.33 11.23
C ALA A 98 -4.66 11.85 10.65
N PHE A 99 -4.76 11.96 9.33
CA PHE A 99 -5.97 12.50 8.70
C PHE A 99 -7.13 11.50 8.70
N THR A 100 -6.88 10.20 8.59
CA THR A 100 -7.95 9.20 8.75
C THR A 100 -8.52 9.23 10.16
N ALA A 101 -7.67 9.34 11.20
CA ALA A 101 -8.12 9.50 12.57
C ALA A 101 -8.85 10.83 12.81
N ALA A 102 -8.39 11.92 12.20
CA ALA A 102 -9.03 13.23 12.29
C ALA A 102 -10.49 13.25 11.77
N ASN A 103 -10.88 12.26 10.93
CA ASN A 103 -12.29 12.12 10.53
C ASN A 103 -13.24 11.88 11.72
N ALA A 104 -12.72 11.42 12.87
CA ALA A 104 -13.49 11.35 14.12
C ALA A 104 -14.06 12.71 14.56
N LEU A 105 -13.40 13.81 14.18
CA LEU A 105 -13.73 15.18 14.56
C LEU A 105 -14.54 15.93 13.50
N ALA A 106 -14.87 15.28 12.37
CA ALA A 106 -15.56 15.96 11.27
C ALA A 106 -17.01 16.34 11.67
N PRO A 107 -17.36 17.65 11.65
CA PRO A 107 -18.71 18.11 11.98
C PRO A 107 -19.68 18.00 10.80
N ASP A 108 -19.17 17.98 9.56
CA ASP A 108 -19.95 18.02 8.33
C ASP A 108 -19.29 17.22 7.19
N PRO A 109 -20.04 16.90 6.11
CA PRO A 109 -19.52 16.13 4.96
C PRO A 109 -18.36 16.78 4.22
N LEU A 110 -18.32 18.10 4.12
CA LEU A 110 -17.27 18.80 3.39
C LEU A 110 -15.94 18.69 4.14
N THR A 111 -15.98 18.93 5.46
CA THR A 111 -14.82 18.72 6.33
C THR A 111 -14.35 17.26 6.28
N MET A 112 -15.28 16.30 6.34
CA MET A 112 -14.93 14.88 6.21
C MET A 112 -14.29 14.58 4.85
N GLY A 113 -14.84 15.13 3.76
CA GLY A 113 -14.29 15.01 2.42
C GLY A 113 -12.87 15.56 2.30
N LEU A 114 -12.61 16.73 2.89
CA LEU A 114 -11.26 17.33 2.91
C LEU A 114 -10.27 16.45 3.69
N LEU A 115 -10.66 15.96 4.87
CA LEU A 115 -9.83 15.06 5.67
C LEU A 115 -9.58 13.73 4.94
N ARG A 116 -10.59 13.20 4.24
CA ARG A 116 -10.48 12.03 3.37
C ARG A 116 -9.52 12.26 2.22
N PHE A 117 -9.57 13.42 1.58
CA PHE A 117 -8.65 13.80 0.51
C PHE A 117 -7.20 13.82 1.01
N LEU A 118 -6.94 14.47 2.14
CA LEU A 118 -5.61 14.57 2.76
C LEU A 118 -5.11 13.20 3.22
N ALA A 119 -5.97 12.39 3.84
CA ALA A 119 -5.65 10.99 4.16
C ALA A 119 -5.32 10.18 2.89
N GLY A 120 -6.10 10.40 1.82
CA GLY A 120 -5.92 9.81 0.50
C GLY A 120 -4.52 10.04 -0.05
N ILE A 121 -3.96 11.26 0.09
CA ILE A 121 -2.58 11.56 -0.35
C ILE A 121 -1.56 10.62 0.32
N GLY A 122 -1.70 10.41 1.63
CA GLY A 122 -0.85 9.47 2.37
C GLY A 122 -1.08 8.02 1.93
N LEU A 123 -2.35 7.61 1.83
CA LEU A 123 -2.75 6.26 1.42
C LEU A 123 -2.18 5.88 0.05
N GLY A 124 -2.40 6.72 -0.96
CA GLY A 124 -1.94 6.46 -2.33
C GLY A 124 -0.41 6.43 -2.45
N GLY A 125 0.30 7.24 -1.65
CA GLY A 125 1.75 7.23 -1.62
C GLY A 125 2.37 6.03 -0.91
N ALA A 126 1.69 5.47 0.09
CA ALA A 126 2.16 4.30 0.85
C ALA A 126 2.02 2.99 0.08
N LEU A 127 1.00 2.84 -0.79
CA LEU A 127 0.74 1.59 -1.51
C LEU A 127 1.90 1.06 -2.38
N PRO A 128 2.53 1.85 -3.26
CA PRO A 128 3.58 1.30 -4.14
C PRO A 128 4.90 1.01 -3.40
N GLN A 129 5.16 1.70 -2.28
CA GLN A 129 6.49 1.74 -1.64
C GLN A 129 6.97 0.38 -1.10
N PRO A 130 6.17 -0.40 -0.36
CA PRO A 130 6.55 -1.74 0.09
C PRO A 130 7.04 -2.63 -1.06
N GLY A 131 6.31 -2.65 -2.17
CA GLY A 131 6.67 -3.42 -3.36
C GLY A 131 8.02 -2.99 -3.93
N VAL A 132 8.27 -1.67 -4.03
CA VAL A 132 9.56 -1.22 -4.55
C VAL A 132 10.72 -1.54 -3.60
N TYR A 133 10.53 -1.38 -2.30
CA TYR A 133 11.52 -1.77 -1.29
C TYR A 133 11.88 -3.25 -1.39
N VAL A 134 10.88 -4.12 -1.38
CA VAL A 134 11.06 -5.57 -1.51
C VAL A 134 11.75 -5.92 -2.83
N SER A 135 11.40 -5.24 -3.93
CA SER A 135 12.02 -5.52 -5.24
C SER A 135 13.51 -5.18 -5.32
N GLU A 136 13.98 -4.20 -4.54
CA GLU A 136 15.36 -3.70 -4.60
C GLU A 136 16.37 -4.53 -3.82
N TYR A 137 15.96 -5.07 -2.67
CA TYR A 137 16.87 -5.83 -1.80
C TYR A 137 16.79 -7.33 -2.02
N ILE A 138 15.71 -7.84 -2.62
CA ILE A 138 15.48 -9.28 -2.68
C ILE A 138 16.00 -9.86 -4.00
N PRO A 139 16.74 -10.98 -3.94
CA PRO A 139 17.22 -11.68 -5.12
C PRO A 139 16.11 -12.00 -6.12
N ALA A 140 16.40 -11.89 -7.41
CA ALA A 140 15.41 -12.06 -8.48
C ALA A 140 14.65 -13.40 -8.40
N ARG A 141 15.32 -14.47 -7.95
CA ARG A 141 14.75 -15.82 -7.78
C ARG A 141 13.60 -15.88 -6.77
N TYR A 142 13.60 -15.03 -5.74
CA TYR A 142 12.57 -15.00 -4.69
C TYR A 142 11.62 -13.80 -4.80
N ARG A 143 11.98 -12.79 -5.62
CA ARG A 143 11.28 -11.51 -5.72
C ARG A 143 9.78 -11.67 -6.00
N GLY A 144 9.39 -12.57 -6.92
CA GLY A 144 7.98 -12.81 -7.25
C GLY A 144 7.15 -13.26 -6.05
N ARG A 145 7.64 -14.24 -5.29
CA ARG A 145 6.97 -14.76 -4.09
C ARG A 145 6.87 -13.71 -2.99
N PHE A 146 7.92 -12.94 -2.76
CA PHE A 146 7.91 -11.90 -1.73
C PHE A 146 6.96 -10.74 -2.08
N LEU A 147 6.93 -10.32 -3.34
CA LEU A 147 5.93 -9.34 -3.80
C LEU A 147 4.51 -9.90 -3.65
N GLY A 148 4.28 -11.17 -3.99
CA GLY A 148 2.99 -11.82 -3.77
C GLY A 148 2.57 -11.87 -2.29
N LEU A 149 3.52 -12.07 -1.36
CA LEU A 149 3.25 -12.02 0.08
C LEU A 149 2.92 -10.62 0.59
N VAL A 150 3.55 -9.58 0.04
CA VAL A 150 3.17 -8.19 0.32
C VAL A 150 1.76 -7.93 -0.17
N GLU A 151 1.43 -8.28 -1.41
CA GLU A 151 0.07 -8.11 -1.95
C GLU A 151 -0.97 -8.90 -1.14
N ALA A 152 -0.65 -10.13 -0.75
CA ALA A 152 -1.51 -10.94 0.10
C ALA A 152 -1.75 -10.33 1.48
N SER A 153 -0.90 -9.41 1.97
CA SER A 153 -1.12 -8.78 3.26
C SER A 153 -2.31 -7.81 3.27
N TRP A 154 -2.77 -7.38 2.09
CA TRP A 154 -3.95 -6.53 1.91
C TRP A 154 -5.19 -7.09 2.61
N VAL A 155 -5.41 -8.41 2.49
CA VAL A 155 -6.60 -9.08 3.07
C VAL A 155 -6.66 -8.91 4.58
N TYR A 156 -5.50 -8.96 5.26
CA TYR A 156 -5.45 -8.75 6.71
C TYR A 156 -5.79 -7.31 7.08
N GLY A 157 -5.37 -6.35 6.27
CA GLY A 157 -5.79 -4.97 6.40
C GLY A 157 -7.30 -4.78 6.28
N ALA A 158 -7.90 -5.38 5.25
CA ALA A 158 -9.34 -5.37 5.03
C ALA A 158 -10.10 -6.02 6.21
N LEU A 159 -9.60 -7.13 6.73
CA LEU A 159 -10.15 -7.78 7.93
C LEU A 159 -10.08 -6.87 9.16
N LEU A 160 -8.92 -6.25 9.43
CA LEU A 160 -8.75 -5.34 10.55
C LEU A 160 -9.68 -4.11 10.42
N SER A 161 -9.92 -3.65 9.19
CA SER A 161 -10.84 -2.53 8.91
C SER A 161 -12.28 -2.80 9.32
N LEU A 162 -12.65 -4.07 9.48
CA LEU A 162 -13.97 -4.53 9.90
C LEU A 162 -13.97 -4.99 11.36
N LEU A 163 -12.92 -5.70 11.77
CA LEU A 163 -12.79 -6.26 13.12
C LEU A 163 -12.76 -5.17 14.20
N PHE A 164 -11.98 -4.10 13.98
CA PHE A 164 -11.91 -3.02 14.95
C PHE A 164 -13.26 -2.27 15.08
N PRO A 165 -13.93 -1.84 13.99
CA PRO A 165 -15.29 -1.30 14.08
C PRO A 165 -16.30 -2.26 14.67
N TYR A 166 -16.25 -3.56 14.38
CA TYR A 166 -17.17 -4.54 14.97
C TYR A 166 -17.16 -4.49 16.50
N VAL A 167 -15.97 -4.39 17.11
CA VAL A 167 -15.81 -4.32 18.57
C VAL A 167 -16.07 -2.91 19.11
N MET A 168 -15.59 -1.87 18.43
CA MET A 168 -15.60 -0.50 18.97
C MET A 168 -16.90 0.25 18.72
N PHE A 169 -17.54 0.05 17.56
CA PHE A 169 -18.74 0.78 17.16
C PHE A 169 -19.87 0.73 18.20
N PRO A 170 -20.21 -0.43 18.81
CA PRO A 170 -21.27 -0.50 19.83
C PRO A 170 -20.96 0.29 21.10
N ILE A 171 -19.68 0.51 21.42
CA ILE A 171 -19.21 1.08 22.69
C ILE A 171 -19.00 2.58 22.55
N VAL A 172 -18.32 3.01 21.48
CA VAL A 172 -17.84 4.39 21.32
C VAL A 172 -18.43 5.11 20.11
N GLY A 173 -19.27 4.43 19.33
CA GLY A 173 -19.88 4.96 18.12
C GLY A 173 -18.92 5.09 16.94
N TRP A 174 -19.44 5.57 15.81
CA TRP A 174 -18.69 5.59 14.54
C TRP A 174 -17.55 6.61 14.52
N ARG A 175 -17.71 7.76 15.19
CA ARG A 175 -16.68 8.82 15.22
C ARG A 175 -15.40 8.32 15.87
N LEU A 176 -15.49 7.83 17.10
CA LEU A 176 -14.32 7.37 17.85
C LEU A 176 -13.73 6.08 17.27
N THR A 177 -14.50 5.32 16.49
CA THR A 177 -13.98 4.18 15.71
C THR A 177 -12.89 4.60 14.71
N PHE A 178 -12.89 5.85 14.21
CA PHE A 178 -11.81 6.34 13.36
C PHE A 178 -10.46 6.44 14.07
N LEU A 179 -10.40 6.48 15.40
CA LEU A 179 -9.13 6.52 16.13
C LEU A 179 -8.28 5.24 15.95
N VAL A 180 -8.89 4.13 15.52
CA VAL A 180 -8.17 2.91 15.11
C VAL A 180 -7.17 3.19 14.00
N ALA A 181 -7.43 4.20 13.17
CA ALA A 181 -6.50 4.65 12.15
C ALA A 181 -5.14 5.09 12.70
N LEU A 182 -5.02 5.34 14.00
CA LEU A 182 -3.77 5.65 14.71
C LEU A 182 -2.87 4.42 14.94
N VAL A 183 -3.39 3.20 14.89
CA VAL A 183 -2.59 1.97 15.09
C VAL A 183 -1.31 1.92 14.24
N PRO A 184 -1.31 2.27 12.93
CA PRO A 184 -0.13 2.24 12.08
C PRO A 184 0.96 3.27 12.45
N ILE A 185 0.70 4.20 13.37
CA ILE A 185 1.72 5.17 13.82
C ILE A 185 2.95 4.46 14.41
N ILE A 186 2.76 3.26 14.98
CA ILE A 186 3.85 2.42 15.49
C ILE A 186 4.83 2.00 14.39
N LEU A 187 4.41 2.00 13.13
CA LEU A 187 5.27 1.69 12.00
C LEU A 187 6.26 2.81 11.70
N VAL A 188 5.98 4.05 12.09
CA VAL A 188 6.89 5.18 11.85
C VAL A 188 8.27 4.96 12.49
N PRO A 189 8.40 4.68 13.80
CA PRO A 189 9.69 4.38 14.40
C PRO A 189 10.28 3.07 13.85
N MET A 190 9.45 2.07 13.52
CA MET A 190 9.95 0.83 12.91
C MET A 190 10.61 1.06 11.56
N VAL A 191 9.97 1.85 10.68
CA VAL A 191 10.54 2.23 9.38
C VAL A 191 11.78 3.10 9.58
N ALA A 192 11.73 4.07 10.50
CA ALA A 192 12.84 4.96 10.78
C ALA A 192 14.09 4.23 11.30
N HIS A 193 13.93 3.15 12.07
CA HIS A 193 15.06 2.45 12.67
C HIS A 193 15.52 1.21 11.89
N PHE A 194 14.59 0.41 11.36
CA PHE A 194 14.92 -0.91 10.79
C PHE A 194 15.06 -0.93 9.27
N LEU A 195 14.46 0.01 8.54
CA LEU A 195 14.61 0.04 7.08
C LEU A 195 15.85 0.83 6.68
N PRO A 196 16.71 0.28 5.80
CA PRO A 196 17.72 1.09 5.12
C PRO A 196 17.05 2.05 4.12
N GLU A 197 17.80 3.05 3.67
CA GLU A 197 17.37 3.88 2.56
C GLU A 197 17.59 3.15 1.23
N SER A 198 16.66 3.34 0.29
CA SER A 198 16.62 2.66 -1.01
C SER A 198 17.98 2.63 -1.72
N LEU A 199 18.41 1.43 -2.14
CA LEU A 199 19.63 1.21 -2.92
C LEU A 199 19.65 2.11 -4.15
N ARG A 200 18.53 2.11 -4.90
CA ARG A 200 18.43 2.88 -6.14
C ARG A 200 18.52 4.38 -5.88
N TYR A 201 17.86 4.86 -4.83
CA TYR A 201 17.93 6.27 -4.44
C TYR A 201 19.37 6.69 -4.11
N LEU A 202 20.07 5.90 -3.30
CA LEU A 202 21.45 6.21 -2.90
C LEU A 202 22.43 6.12 -4.08
N GLN A 203 22.25 5.17 -5.00
CA GLN A 203 23.01 5.11 -6.26
C GLN A 203 22.79 6.38 -7.11
N LEU A 204 21.55 6.84 -7.26
CA LEU A 204 21.22 8.06 -8.01
C LEU A 204 21.82 9.33 -7.38
N LYS A 205 22.00 9.32 -6.05
CA LYS A 205 22.62 10.44 -5.30
C LYS A 205 24.15 10.33 -5.18
N GLY A 206 24.77 9.27 -5.71
CA GLY A 206 26.21 9.02 -5.55
C GLY A 206 26.63 8.69 -4.11
N ARG A 207 25.67 8.31 -3.25
CA ARG A 207 25.88 8.00 -1.82
C ARG A 207 25.97 6.49 -1.58
N VAL A 208 26.66 5.80 -2.48
CA VAL A 208 26.77 4.33 -2.50
C VAL A 208 27.39 3.77 -1.21
N ASN A 209 28.37 4.49 -0.62
CA ASN A 209 29.05 4.07 0.60
C ASN A 209 28.09 3.77 1.76
N GLU A 210 26.98 4.52 1.87
CA GLU A 210 25.96 4.28 2.90
C GLU A 210 25.22 2.96 2.72
N VAL A 211 25.00 2.54 1.47
CA VAL A 211 24.42 1.23 1.17
C VAL A 211 25.40 0.13 1.53
N LEU A 212 26.67 0.29 1.15
CA LEU A 212 27.72 -0.68 1.43
C LEU A 212 27.88 -0.87 2.94
N GLU A 213 27.90 0.20 3.71
CA GLU A 213 27.92 0.12 5.18
C GLU A 213 26.70 -0.61 5.73
N SER A 214 25.50 -0.28 5.27
CA SER A 214 24.26 -0.92 5.74
C SER A 214 24.22 -2.42 5.40
N LEU A 215 24.58 -2.80 4.19
CA LEU A 215 24.60 -4.20 3.75
C LEU A 215 25.74 -4.99 4.42
N THR A 216 26.87 -4.34 4.71
CA THR A 216 27.97 -4.95 5.48
C THR A 216 27.54 -5.22 6.92
N ARG A 217 26.82 -4.28 7.56
CA ARG A 217 26.27 -4.45 8.91
C ARG A 217 25.29 -5.62 9.00
N GLU A 218 24.48 -5.82 7.97
CA GLU A 218 23.53 -6.94 7.89
C GLU A 218 24.17 -8.24 7.35
N GLY A 219 25.48 -8.23 7.08
CA GLY A 219 26.26 -9.40 6.68
C GLY A 219 25.96 -9.90 5.26
N ILE A 220 25.40 -9.06 4.40
CA ILE A 220 25.03 -9.41 3.02
C ILE A 220 26.25 -9.31 2.09
N ILE A 221 27.10 -8.32 2.31
CA ILE A 221 28.34 -8.13 1.54
C ILE A 221 29.58 -8.30 2.43
N PRO A 222 30.72 -8.76 1.86
CA PRO A 222 31.98 -8.84 2.59
C PRO A 222 32.47 -7.46 3.06
N LYS A 223 33.12 -7.42 4.23
CA LYS A 223 33.81 -6.21 4.71
C LYS A 223 34.88 -5.78 3.70
N GLY A 224 34.87 -4.51 3.32
CA GLY A 224 35.83 -3.94 2.36
C GLY A 224 35.44 -4.10 0.89
N PHE A 225 34.21 -4.54 0.59
CA PHE A 225 33.70 -4.50 -0.79
C PHE A 225 33.63 -3.06 -1.30
N THR A 226 34.28 -2.80 -2.43
CA THR A 226 34.21 -1.53 -3.15
C THR A 226 33.43 -1.73 -4.44
N GLU A 227 32.33 -1.01 -4.62
CA GLU A 227 31.60 -1.04 -5.89
C GLU A 227 32.48 -0.45 -7.00
N THR A 228 32.63 -1.16 -8.11
CA THR A 228 33.32 -0.62 -9.27
C THR A 228 32.46 0.49 -9.84
N SER A 229 32.96 1.73 -9.85
CA SER A 229 32.24 2.95 -10.20
C SER A 229 31.26 2.78 -11.36
N SER A 230 29.98 2.56 -11.06
CA SER A 230 28.91 2.69 -12.05
C SER A 230 28.53 4.16 -12.13
N THR A 231 28.65 4.76 -13.31
CA THR A 231 28.14 6.11 -13.58
C THR A 231 26.70 6.18 -13.05
N PRO A 232 26.34 7.17 -12.20
CA PRO A 232 25.00 7.24 -11.66
C PRO A 232 24.00 7.27 -12.82
N PRO A 233 23.01 6.34 -12.86
CA PRO A 233 22.05 6.32 -13.94
C PRO A 233 21.33 7.67 -13.99
N ARG A 234 21.24 8.27 -15.18
CA ARG A 234 20.61 9.59 -15.32
C ARG A 234 19.14 9.48 -14.91
N GLY A 235 18.72 10.26 -13.91
CA GLY A 235 17.32 10.37 -13.55
C GLY A 235 16.52 10.87 -14.75
N ARG A 236 15.56 10.08 -15.24
CA ARG A 236 14.67 10.49 -16.34
C ARG A 236 13.63 11.47 -15.82
N LYS A 237 13.21 12.42 -16.66
CA LYS A 237 12.12 13.32 -16.29
C LYS A 237 10.79 12.56 -16.29
N LEU A 238 9.85 12.94 -15.42
CA LEU A 238 8.51 12.35 -15.35
C LEU A 238 7.83 12.36 -16.73
N VAL A 239 7.94 13.48 -17.46
CA VAL A 239 7.35 13.65 -18.80
C VAL A 239 7.94 12.68 -19.82
N GLU A 240 9.25 12.40 -19.76
CA GLU A 240 9.89 11.45 -20.68
C GLU A 240 9.41 10.01 -20.42
N THR A 241 9.29 9.64 -19.14
CA THR A 241 8.77 8.34 -18.71
C THR A 241 7.31 8.16 -19.14
N LEU A 242 6.48 9.18 -18.95
CA LEU A 242 5.08 9.16 -19.39
C LEU A 242 4.96 9.04 -20.91
N LYS A 243 5.81 9.73 -21.68
CA LYS A 243 5.83 9.60 -23.15
C LYS A 243 6.24 8.20 -23.61
N GLU A 244 7.17 7.57 -22.91
CA GLU A 244 7.65 6.21 -23.23
C GLU A 244 6.55 5.16 -23.05
N LEU A 245 5.66 5.30 -22.06
CA LEU A 245 4.50 4.41 -21.85
C LEU A 245 3.55 4.37 -23.06
N TRP A 246 3.48 5.47 -23.82
CA TRP A 246 2.66 5.60 -25.03
C TRP A 246 3.46 5.41 -26.32
N SER A 247 4.70 4.92 -26.23
CA SER A 247 5.50 4.54 -27.40
C SER A 247 4.84 3.41 -28.18
N LYS A 248 5.18 3.29 -29.48
CA LYS A 248 4.65 2.21 -30.37
C LYS A 248 4.85 0.80 -29.79
N SER A 249 5.88 0.60 -28.98
CA SER A 249 6.21 -0.68 -28.34
C SER A 249 5.33 -1.00 -27.12
N LEU A 250 4.92 0.02 -26.36
CA LEU A 250 4.31 -0.16 -25.04
C LEU A 250 2.82 0.20 -24.95
N TRP A 251 2.28 1.05 -25.84
CA TRP A 251 0.94 1.61 -25.68
C TRP A 251 -0.17 0.54 -25.51
N LYS A 252 -0.09 -0.57 -26.26
CA LYS A 252 -1.05 -1.69 -26.14
C LYS A 252 -0.99 -2.33 -24.76
N ARG A 253 0.22 -2.54 -24.23
CA ARG A 253 0.44 -3.12 -22.89
C ARG A 253 -0.04 -2.16 -21.81
N THR A 254 0.27 -0.88 -21.95
CA THR A 254 -0.19 0.19 -21.05
C THR A 254 -1.72 0.22 -20.98
N LEU A 255 -2.40 0.28 -22.15
CA LEU A 255 -3.86 0.33 -22.21
C LEU A 255 -4.51 -0.92 -21.61
N LEU A 256 -4.02 -2.12 -21.97
CA LEU A 256 -4.56 -3.37 -21.43
C LEU A 256 -4.39 -3.44 -19.91
N LEU A 257 -3.23 -3.05 -19.38
CA LEU A 257 -2.99 -3.02 -17.93
C LEU A 257 -3.89 -2.01 -17.23
N TRP A 258 -4.11 -0.83 -17.83
CA TRP A 258 -5.00 0.19 -17.26
C TRP A 258 -6.45 -0.28 -17.21
N VAL A 259 -6.96 -0.87 -18.29
CA VAL A 259 -8.33 -1.42 -18.33
C VAL A 259 -8.47 -2.56 -17.33
N PHE A 260 -7.51 -3.48 -17.29
CA PHE A 260 -7.52 -4.59 -16.34
C PHE A 260 -7.54 -4.10 -14.88
N TRP A 261 -6.64 -3.17 -14.54
CA TRP A 261 -6.60 -2.58 -13.20
C TRP A 261 -7.86 -1.78 -12.88
N ALA A 262 -8.43 -1.04 -13.84
CA ALA A 262 -9.66 -0.30 -13.64
C ALA A 262 -10.82 -1.24 -13.31
N VAL A 263 -10.98 -2.35 -14.05
CA VAL A 263 -12.02 -3.36 -13.78
C VAL A 263 -11.80 -4.04 -12.42
N LEU A 264 -10.56 -4.41 -12.11
CA LEU A 264 -10.21 -5.05 -10.84
C LEU A 264 -10.53 -4.14 -9.64
N VAL A 265 -10.05 -2.90 -9.68
CA VAL A 265 -10.25 -1.90 -8.61
C VAL A 265 -11.73 -1.54 -8.49
N TYR A 266 -12.42 -1.31 -9.62
CA TYR A 266 -13.85 -1.01 -9.63
C TYR A 266 -14.67 -2.12 -9.00
N THR A 267 -14.43 -3.38 -9.39
CA THR A 267 -15.19 -4.53 -8.88
C THR A 267 -14.90 -4.76 -7.40
N TYR A 268 -13.62 -4.79 -7.01
CA TYR A 268 -13.22 -5.03 -5.63
C TYR A 268 -13.74 -3.93 -4.69
N HIS A 269 -13.39 -2.67 -4.96
CA HIS A 269 -13.76 -1.58 -4.07
C HIS A 269 -15.25 -1.23 -4.15
N GLY A 270 -15.86 -1.32 -5.33
CA GLY A 270 -17.30 -1.10 -5.51
C GLY A 270 -18.14 -2.06 -4.66
N ILE A 271 -17.74 -3.34 -4.60
CA ILE A 271 -18.44 -4.32 -3.77
C ILE A 271 -18.09 -4.12 -2.30
N PHE A 272 -16.80 -4.19 -1.92
CA PHE A 272 -16.42 -4.28 -0.51
C PHE A 272 -16.64 -3.01 0.31
N ILE A 273 -16.60 -1.82 -0.32
CA ILE A 273 -16.93 -0.58 0.40
C ILE A 273 -18.42 -0.50 0.71
N TRP A 274 -19.25 -0.92 -0.24
CA TRP A 274 -20.70 -0.79 -0.12
C TRP A 274 -21.35 -1.98 0.58
N LEU A 275 -20.66 -3.13 0.68
CA LEU A 275 -21.21 -4.37 1.20
C LEU A 275 -21.87 -4.23 2.60
N PRO A 276 -21.24 -3.59 3.62
CA PRO A 276 -21.91 -3.37 4.90
C PRO A 276 -23.15 -2.49 4.78
N THR A 277 -23.12 -1.51 3.88
CA THR A 277 -24.23 -0.58 3.66
C THR A 277 -25.39 -1.24 2.91
N ILE A 278 -25.10 -2.13 1.96
CA ILE A 278 -26.10 -2.96 1.27
C ILE A 278 -26.81 -3.87 2.28
N TYR A 279 -26.06 -4.55 3.14
CA TYR A 279 -26.63 -5.36 4.22
C TYR A 279 -27.51 -4.55 5.17
N ALA A 280 -27.09 -3.33 5.53
CA ALA A 280 -27.88 -2.49 6.42
C ALA A 280 -29.16 -1.96 5.75
N LYS A 281 -29.06 -1.45 4.51
CA LYS A 281 -30.18 -0.78 3.82
C LYS A 281 -31.15 -1.74 3.14
N GLU A 282 -30.63 -2.73 2.41
CA GLU A 282 -31.47 -3.62 1.59
C GLU A 282 -31.97 -4.82 2.38
N MET A 283 -31.19 -5.32 3.35
CA MET A 283 -31.57 -6.48 4.18
C MET A 283 -32.08 -6.09 5.56
N GLY A 284 -32.11 -4.79 5.89
CA GLY A 284 -32.58 -4.29 7.19
C GLY A 284 -31.74 -4.74 8.38
N LEU A 285 -30.48 -5.13 8.17
CA LEU A 285 -29.59 -5.58 9.23
C LEU A 285 -29.09 -4.40 10.07
N THR A 286 -28.90 -4.62 11.37
CA THR A 286 -28.21 -3.65 12.23
C THR A 286 -26.78 -3.41 11.74
N VAL A 287 -26.22 -2.23 11.97
CA VAL A 287 -24.83 -1.89 11.57
C VAL A 287 -23.81 -2.95 12.03
N VAL A 288 -23.91 -3.41 13.28
CA VAL A 288 -23.00 -4.43 13.85
C VAL A 288 -23.09 -5.74 13.07
N LYS A 289 -24.31 -6.23 12.81
CA LYS A 289 -24.56 -7.46 12.05
C LYS A 289 -24.12 -7.34 10.59
N SER A 290 -24.24 -6.15 9.98
CA SER A 290 -23.72 -5.89 8.64
C SER A 290 -22.19 -5.95 8.59
N ILE A 291 -21.50 -5.42 9.60
CA ILE A 291 -20.04 -5.55 9.74
C ILE A 291 -19.65 -7.02 9.93
N GLU A 292 -20.38 -7.77 10.77
CA GLU A 292 -20.15 -9.19 11.02
C GLU A 292 -20.22 -10.04 9.74
N TRP A 293 -21.29 -9.90 8.96
CA TRP A 293 -21.43 -10.63 7.69
C TRP A 293 -20.34 -10.24 6.69
N THR A 294 -20.00 -8.95 6.61
CA THR A 294 -18.90 -8.48 5.76
C THR A 294 -17.57 -9.07 6.21
N LEU A 295 -17.33 -9.21 7.51
CA LEU A 295 -16.14 -9.84 8.06
C LEU A 295 -16.05 -11.32 7.68
N ILE A 296 -17.16 -12.06 7.77
CA ILE A 296 -17.24 -13.48 7.36
C ILE A 296 -16.92 -13.63 5.86
N VAL A 297 -17.52 -12.81 5.01
CA VAL A 297 -17.24 -12.81 3.57
C VAL A 297 -15.78 -12.44 3.28
N THR A 298 -15.22 -11.49 4.03
CA THR A 298 -13.81 -11.07 3.87
C THR A 298 -12.85 -12.17 4.32
N LEU A 299 -13.18 -12.95 5.35
CA LEU A 299 -12.38 -14.09 5.79
C LEU A 299 -12.26 -15.16 4.70
N ALA A 300 -13.32 -15.35 3.91
CA ALA A 300 -13.31 -16.27 2.76
C ALA A 300 -12.34 -15.83 1.65
N GLN A 301 -11.86 -14.57 1.65
CA GLN A 301 -10.83 -14.13 0.69
C GLN A 301 -9.45 -14.70 1.02
N VAL A 302 -9.16 -14.99 2.30
CA VAL A 302 -7.81 -15.41 2.73
C VAL A 302 -7.34 -16.66 1.97
N PRO A 303 -8.10 -17.76 1.90
CA PRO A 303 -7.72 -18.91 1.07
C PRO A 303 -7.48 -18.53 -0.40
N GLY A 304 -8.28 -17.63 -0.96
CA GLY A 304 -8.13 -17.15 -2.33
C GLY A 304 -6.78 -16.49 -2.59
N TYR A 305 -6.39 -15.53 -1.75
CA TYR A 305 -5.09 -14.84 -1.86
C TYR A 305 -3.91 -15.81 -1.76
N TYR A 306 -3.95 -16.74 -0.80
CA TYR A 306 -2.89 -17.72 -0.62
C TYR A 306 -2.86 -18.76 -1.74
N SER A 307 -4.01 -19.23 -2.23
CA SER A 307 -4.07 -20.13 -3.38
C SER A 307 -3.49 -19.47 -4.63
N ALA A 308 -3.81 -18.20 -4.89
CA ALA A 308 -3.25 -17.46 -6.02
C ALA A 308 -1.74 -17.28 -5.89
N ALA A 309 -1.25 -16.93 -4.71
CA ALA A 309 0.18 -16.79 -4.43
C ALA A 309 0.96 -18.11 -4.59
N LEU A 310 0.39 -19.23 -4.15
CA LEU A 310 1.02 -20.56 -4.25
C LEU A 310 0.94 -21.16 -5.66
N LEU A 311 -0.14 -20.87 -6.40
CA LEU A 311 -0.32 -21.34 -7.77
C LEU A 311 0.49 -20.51 -8.77
N LEU A 312 0.89 -19.28 -8.43
CA LEU A 312 1.66 -18.38 -9.30
C LEU A 312 2.93 -19.02 -9.87
N ASP A 313 3.62 -19.79 -9.04
CA ASP A 313 4.87 -20.46 -9.42
C ASP A 313 4.62 -21.73 -10.26
N LYS A 314 3.42 -22.32 -10.20
CA LYS A 314 3.06 -23.57 -10.91
C LYS A 314 2.36 -23.34 -12.25
N VAL A 315 1.37 -22.44 -12.27
CA VAL A 315 0.48 -22.20 -13.43
C VAL A 315 0.99 -21.05 -14.30
N GLY A 316 1.87 -20.21 -13.75
CA GLY A 316 2.40 -19.03 -14.41
C GLY A 316 1.39 -17.88 -14.46
N ARG A 317 1.92 -16.65 -14.61
CA ARG A 317 1.13 -15.41 -14.50
C ARG A 317 -0.07 -15.34 -15.44
N LYS A 318 0.05 -15.84 -16.67
CA LYS A 318 -1.05 -15.80 -17.66
C LYS A 318 -2.20 -16.74 -17.32
N GLY A 319 -1.94 -17.89 -16.69
CA GLY A 319 -2.99 -18.88 -16.41
C GLY A 319 -3.80 -18.60 -15.14
N ILE A 320 -3.36 -17.64 -14.31
CA ILE A 320 -4.06 -17.22 -13.07
C ILE A 320 -4.82 -15.91 -13.28
N SER A 321 -4.39 -15.09 -14.25
CA SER A 321 -5.08 -13.84 -14.60
C SER A 321 -6.28 -14.04 -15.53
N ILE A 322 -6.59 -15.28 -15.90
CA ILE A 322 -7.79 -15.72 -16.65
C ILE A 322 -8.66 -16.48 -15.67
#